data_AF-A0A9Q3YX53-F1
#
_entry.id   AF-A0A9Q3YX53-F1
#
_cell.length_a   1.000
_cell.length_b   1.000
_cell.length_c   1.000
_cell.angle_alpha   90.00
_cell.angle_beta   90.00
_cell.angle_gamma   90.00
#
_symmetry.space_group_name_H-M   'P 1'
#
loop_
_entity.id
_entity.type
_entity.pdbx_description
1 polymer ?
#
loop_
_entity_poly.entity_id
_entity_poly.type
_entity_poly.pdbx_seq_one_letter_code
_entity_poly.pdbx_strand_id
1 'polypeptide(L)'
;MGYVVFKGELFTEKAIFEKDLEYNFIDFINKYYKERNITPKNIDEFPFSMNFITSDELKYFQNLCKKNDIDELLIISKNKYYFENDPMSIYKNLNHELGIEAYVKAKTRALLYGNFQIYVYNLKNHNVKTVINKVYMIHRFKNPVFNESYNLVNKDVEKLFADDLEKLITKKMNKYYSK
;
A
#
# COMPACT_ATOMS: atom_id res chain seq x y z
N MET A 1 37.64 -1.49 12.02
CA MET A 1 36.18 -1.31 12.20
C MET A 1 35.53 -2.63 11.80
N GLY A 2 34.99 -3.36 12.78
CA GLY A 2 34.43 -4.70 12.57
C GLY A 2 32.93 -4.62 12.32
N TYR A 3 32.46 -5.35 11.32
CA TYR A 3 31.03 -5.59 11.09
C TYR A 3 30.70 -6.99 11.60
N VAL A 4 29.68 -7.12 12.44
CA VAL A 4 29.03 -8.41 12.68
C VAL A 4 28.07 -8.62 11.53
N VAL A 5 28.51 -9.38 10.51
CA VAL A 5 27.61 -9.93 9.50
C VAL A 5 26.87 -11.06 10.18
N PHE A 6 25.58 -10.87 10.49
CA PHE A 6 24.72 -12.01 10.76
C PHE A 6 24.74 -12.87 9.48
N LYS A 7 25.48 -13.99 9.52
CA LYS A 7 25.24 -15.17 8.66
C LYS A 7 23.88 -15.76 9.01
N GLY A 8 22.82 -14.99 8.81
CA GLY A 8 21.55 -15.55 8.37
C GLY A 8 21.65 -15.47 6.87
N GLU A 9 21.68 -16.60 6.18
CA GLU A 9 21.41 -16.64 4.76
C GLU A 9 20.24 -15.68 4.49
N LEU A 10 20.48 -14.64 3.68
CA LEU A 10 19.43 -14.08 2.86
C LEU A 10 18.96 -15.28 2.06
N PHE A 11 17.98 -16.02 2.60
CA PHE A 11 17.31 -17.05 1.85
C PHE A 11 16.65 -16.30 0.70
N THR A 12 17.36 -16.28 -0.42
CA THR A 12 16.85 -16.04 -1.76
C THR A 12 15.92 -17.20 -2.13
N GLU A 13 14.98 -17.53 -1.25
CA GLU A 13 13.83 -18.34 -1.57
C GLU A 13 12.82 -17.33 -2.09
N LYS A 14 12.64 -17.33 -3.41
CA LYS A 14 11.59 -16.55 -4.08
C LYS A 14 10.29 -16.65 -3.26
N ALA A 15 9.56 -15.56 -3.10
CA ALA A 15 8.16 -15.59 -2.70
C ALA A 15 7.43 -16.65 -3.54
N ILE A 16 6.92 -17.74 -2.93
CA ILE A 16 6.27 -18.85 -3.68
C ILE A 16 4.74 -18.71 -3.68
N PHE A 17 4.19 -17.62 -3.14
CA PHE A 17 2.75 -17.40 -3.18
C PHE A 17 2.40 -15.91 -3.19
N GLU A 18 1.64 -15.53 -4.21
CA GLU A 18 1.00 -14.24 -4.37
C GLU A 18 -0.49 -14.52 -4.56
N LYS A 19 -1.32 -14.01 -3.65
CA LYS A 19 -2.78 -14.06 -3.78
C LYS A 19 -3.34 -12.68 -3.50
N ASP A 20 -4.27 -12.27 -4.35
CA ASP A 20 -5.09 -11.10 -4.11
C ASP A 20 -5.80 -11.23 -2.77
N LEU A 21 -5.72 -10.17 -1.97
CA LEU A 21 -6.70 -9.98 -0.92
C LEU A 21 -8.06 -9.77 -1.62
N GLU A 22 -9.08 -10.53 -1.24
CA GLU A 22 -10.48 -10.17 -1.53
C GLU A 22 -10.86 -8.94 -0.69
N TYR A 23 -10.22 -7.81 -0.99
CA TYR A 23 -10.33 -6.56 -0.27
C TYR A 23 -10.47 -5.42 -1.27
N ASN A 24 -11.65 -4.79 -1.29
CA ASN A 24 -11.87 -3.63 -2.13
C ASN A 24 -11.39 -2.37 -1.42
N PHE A 25 -10.15 -1.97 -1.75
CA PHE A 25 -9.53 -0.81 -1.14
C PHE A 25 -10.28 0.51 -1.45
N ILE A 26 -10.85 0.64 -2.65
CA ILE A 26 -11.60 1.83 -3.06
C ILE A 26 -12.90 1.95 -2.26
N ASP A 27 -13.60 0.83 -2.02
CA ASP A 27 -14.80 0.82 -1.19
C ASP A 27 -14.50 1.24 0.25
N PHE A 28 -13.39 0.77 0.82
CA PHE A 28 -12.95 1.19 2.15
C PHE A 28 -12.71 2.70 2.22
N ILE A 29 -11.96 3.27 1.26
CA ILE A 29 -11.70 4.72 1.22
C ILE A 29 -13.01 5.51 1.09
N ASN A 30 -13.93 5.05 0.24
CA ASN A 30 -15.21 5.70 0.06
C ASN A 30 -16.05 5.68 1.34
N LYS A 31 -16.06 4.56 2.06
CA LYS A 31 -16.69 4.45 3.38
C LYS A 31 -16.04 5.40 4.40
N TYR A 32 -14.71 5.44 4.47
CA TYR A 32 -13.97 6.33 5.37
C TYR A 32 -14.36 7.80 5.18
N TYR A 33 -14.51 8.26 3.94
CA TYR A 33 -14.93 9.63 3.63
C TYR A 33 -16.40 9.89 3.92
N LYS A 34 -17.29 8.94 3.58
CA LYS A 34 -18.73 9.05 3.83
C LYS A 34 -19.03 9.20 5.32
N GLU A 35 -18.34 8.45 6.18
CA GLU A 35 -18.46 8.57 7.65
C GLU A 35 -18.06 9.96 8.20
N ARG A 36 -17.36 10.77 7.40
CA ARG A 36 -16.94 12.14 7.73
C ARG A 36 -17.74 13.21 6.99
N ASN A 37 -18.85 12.84 6.36
CA ASN A 37 -19.65 13.73 5.51
C ASN A 37 -18.87 14.35 4.35
N ILE A 38 -17.85 13.63 3.85
CA ILE A 38 -17.12 13.99 2.64
C ILE A 38 -17.69 13.12 1.51
N THR A 39 -18.09 13.73 0.40
CA THR A 39 -18.58 13.02 -0.79
C THR A 39 -17.41 12.73 -1.73
N PRO A 40 -16.90 11.49 -1.79
CA PRO A 40 -15.85 11.15 -2.74
C PRO A 40 -16.43 11.07 -4.15
N LYS A 41 -15.66 11.54 -5.13
CA LYS A 41 -15.91 11.30 -6.55
C LYS A 41 -14.75 10.48 -7.08
N ASN A 42 -15.01 9.23 -7.45
CA ASN A 42 -14.00 8.40 -8.11
C ASN A 42 -13.69 9.02 -9.49
N ILE A 43 -12.41 9.21 -9.76
CA ILE A 43 -11.90 9.62 -11.06
C ILE A 43 -11.02 8.48 -11.54
N ASP A 44 -11.45 7.82 -12.61
CA ASP A 44 -10.69 6.73 -13.21
C ASP A 44 -9.53 7.26 -14.05
N GLU A 45 -8.58 6.38 -14.39
CA GLU A 45 -7.47 6.62 -15.33
C GLU A 45 -6.38 7.60 -14.87
N PHE A 46 -5.72 7.28 -13.75
CA PHE A 46 -4.50 7.98 -13.33
C PHE A 46 -3.27 7.46 -14.12
N PRO A 47 -2.60 8.29 -14.94
CA PRO A 47 -1.60 7.79 -15.89
C PRO A 47 -0.18 7.70 -15.29
N PHE A 48 0.01 8.07 -14.02
CA PHE A 48 1.35 8.21 -13.43
C PHE A 48 1.67 7.12 -12.40
N SER A 49 2.89 6.59 -12.49
CA SER A 49 3.56 5.88 -11.42
C SER A 49 4.63 6.80 -10.83
N MET A 50 4.60 6.99 -9.51
CA MET A 50 5.34 8.06 -8.84
C MET A 50 6.08 7.57 -7.58
N ASN A 51 7.22 8.18 -7.30
CA ASN A 51 7.86 8.15 -5.98
C ASN A 51 8.00 9.54 -5.37
N PHE A 52 8.01 10.55 -6.24
CA PHE A 52 8.07 11.98 -5.95
C PHE A 52 7.19 12.68 -6.98
N ILE A 53 6.87 13.95 -6.73
CA ILE A 53 5.93 14.71 -7.54
C ILE A 53 6.70 15.78 -8.30
N THR A 54 6.49 15.80 -9.61
CA THR A 54 7.06 16.74 -10.57
C THR A 54 6.12 17.92 -10.81
N SER A 55 6.62 18.96 -11.47
CA SER A 55 5.80 20.10 -11.88
C SER A 55 4.67 19.74 -12.82
N ASP A 56 4.86 18.73 -13.68
CA ASP A 56 3.85 18.34 -14.67
C ASP A 56 2.71 17.57 -14.02
N GLU A 57 3.04 16.69 -13.06
CA GLU A 57 2.05 16.02 -12.21
C GLU A 57 1.26 17.02 -11.36
N LEU A 58 1.90 18.03 -10.77
CA LEU A 58 1.21 19.10 -10.03
C LEU A 58 0.22 19.87 -10.91
N LYS A 59 0.63 20.25 -12.11
CA LYS A 59 -0.25 20.92 -13.09
C LYS A 59 -1.42 20.03 -13.47
N TYR A 60 -1.17 18.73 -13.67
CA TYR A 60 -2.22 17.76 -13.95
C TYR A 60 -3.24 17.68 -12.80
N PHE A 61 -2.79 17.57 -11.53
CA PHE A 61 -3.69 17.54 -10.38
C PHE A 61 -4.53 18.82 -10.28
N GLN A 62 -3.90 19.98 -10.48
CA GLN A 62 -4.60 21.26 -10.46
C GLN A 62 -5.69 21.35 -11.53
N ASN A 63 -5.36 20.94 -12.76
CA ASN A 63 -6.32 20.95 -13.88
C ASN A 63 -7.46 19.96 -13.64
N LEU A 64 -7.14 18.76 -13.13
CA LEU A 64 -8.12 17.74 -12.81
C LEU A 64 -9.09 18.23 -11.73
N CYS A 65 -8.58 18.90 -10.70
CA CYS A 65 -9.38 19.45 -9.63
C CYS A 65 -10.34 20.55 -10.12
N LYS A 66 -9.82 21.51 -10.89
CA LYS A 66 -10.63 22.58 -11.50
C LYS A 66 -11.70 22.05 -12.44
N LYS A 67 -11.36 21.05 -13.27
CA LYS A 67 -12.31 20.44 -14.23
C LYS A 67 -13.47 19.73 -13.53
N ASN A 68 -13.22 19.16 -12.35
CA ASN A 68 -14.19 18.33 -11.63
C ASN A 68 -14.86 19.04 -10.45
N ASP A 69 -14.54 20.30 -10.20
CA ASP A 69 -15.02 21.07 -9.05
C ASP A 69 -14.75 20.37 -7.71
N ILE A 70 -13.49 19.95 -7.51
CA ILE A 70 -13.04 19.29 -6.28
C ILE A 70 -11.93 20.10 -5.60
N ASP A 71 -12.02 20.20 -4.27
CA ASP A 71 -11.05 20.94 -3.45
C ASP A 71 -9.78 20.13 -3.13
N GLU A 72 -9.92 18.81 -3.04
CA GLU A 72 -8.84 17.89 -2.69
C GLU A 72 -8.89 16.63 -3.55
N LEU A 73 -7.73 16.06 -3.81
CA LEU A 73 -7.55 14.84 -4.58
C LEU A 73 -6.73 13.84 -3.77
N LEU A 74 -7.35 12.72 -3.41
CA LEU A 74 -6.65 11.54 -2.93
C LEU A 74 -6.10 10.77 -4.13
N ILE A 75 -4.79 10.56 -4.16
CA ILE A 75 -4.10 9.91 -5.27
C ILE A 75 -3.50 8.62 -4.75
N ILE A 76 -3.90 7.49 -5.33
CA ILE A 76 -3.26 6.18 -5.13
C ILE A 76 -2.41 5.93 -6.36
N SER A 77 -1.09 5.84 -6.19
CA SER A 77 -0.15 5.68 -7.31
C SER A 77 0.82 4.54 -7.04
N LYS A 78 1.04 3.71 -8.05
CA LYS A 78 2.07 2.66 -8.02
C LYS A 78 3.46 3.27 -7.83
N ASN A 79 4.31 2.62 -7.03
CA ASN A 79 5.72 3.03 -6.93
C ASN A 79 6.44 2.87 -8.28
N LYS A 80 7.14 3.92 -8.73
CA LYS A 80 7.93 3.91 -9.98
C LYS A 80 9.22 3.12 -9.84
N TYR A 81 9.86 3.19 -8.68
CA TYR A 81 11.08 2.48 -8.32
C TYR A 81 11.20 2.29 -6.80
N TYR A 82 12.15 1.46 -6.40
CA TYR A 82 12.55 1.26 -5.01
C TYR A 82 14.01 1.66 -4.85
N PHE A 83 14.36 2.28 -3.73
CA PHE A 83 15.76 2.55 -3.40
C PHE A 83 16.49 1.24 -3.06
N GLU A 84 17.81 1.16 -3.28
CA GLU A 84 18.60 -0.08 -3.13
C GLU A 84 18.53 -0.72 -1.72
N ASN A 85 18.20 0.07 -0.69
CA ASN A 85 18.03 -0.39 0.69
C ASN A 85 16.57 -0.50 1.12
N ASP A 86 15.61 -0.37 0.19
CA ASP A 86 14.21 -0.61 0.52
C ASP A 86 13.99 -2.12 0.54
N PRO A 87 13.59 -2.74 1.68
CA PRO A 87 13.18 -4.14 1.70
C PRO A 87 12.01 -4.40 0.76
N MET A 88 11.33 -3.37 0.25
CA MET A 88 10.31 -3.50 -0.79
C MET A 88 10.84 -3.68 -2.21
N SER A 89 12.14 -3.45 -2.44
CA SER A 89 12.77 -3.63 -3.76
C SER A 89 12.64 -5.05 -4.32
N ILE A 90 12.65 -6.07 -3.45
CA ILE A 90 12.41 -7.48 -3.84
C ILE A 90 11.00 -7.70 -4.40
N TYR A 91 10.04 -6.84 -4.04
CA TYR A 91 8.65 -6.91 -4.46
C TYR A 91 8.36 -6.12 -5.74
N LYS A 92 9.37 -5.43 -6.32
CA LYS A 92 9.21 -4.67 -7.56
C LYS A 92 8.74 -5.54 -8.74
N ASN A 93 9.11 -6.81 -8.74
CA ASN A 93 8.80 -7.76 -9.80
C ASN A 93 7.52 -8.56 -9.55
N LEU A 94 6.78 -8.28 -8.46
CA LEU A 94 5.50 -8.94 -8.19
C LEU A 94 4.40 -8.38 -9.10
N ASN A 95 3.44 -9.23 -9.44
CA ASN A 95 2.42 -8.90 -10.42
C ASN A 95 1.33 -7.99 -9.84
N HIS A 96 1.18 -7.96 -8.51
CA HIS A 96 0.10 -7.27 -7.83
C HIS A 96 0.59 -6.06 -7.02
N GLU A 97 -0.28 -5.06 -6.90
CA GLU A 97 0.03 -3.80 -6.22
C GLU A 97 -0.22 -3.85 -4.71
N LEU A 98 -0.95 -4.87 -4.24
CA LEU A 98 -1.22 -5.15 -2.84
C LEU A 98 -1.42 -6.66 -2.72
N GLY A 99 -0.72 -7.31 -1.79
CA GLY A 99 -0.81 -8.77 -1.69
C GLY A 99 -0.22 -9.33 -0.41
N ILE A 100 -0.44 -10.62 -0.23
CA ILE A 100 0.12 -11.39 0.88
C ILE A 100 1.20 -12.31 0.34
N GLU A 101 2.38 -12.23 0.94
CA GLU A 101 3.46 -13.20 0.79
C GLU A 101 3.53 -14.10 2.04
N ALA A 102 3.86 -15.38 1.86
CA ALA A 102 4.19 -16.28 2.95
C ALA A 102 5.56 -16.95 2.74
N TYR A 103 6.28 -17.18 3.84
CA TYR A 103 7.61 -17.81 3.81
C TYR A 103 7.48 -19.34 3.83
N VAL A 104 8.05 -20.02 2.83
CA VAL A 104 7.92 -21.49 2.63
C VAL A 104 8.38 -22.29 3.85
N LYS A 105 9.53 -21.95 4.42
CA LYS A 105 10.07 -22.60 5.63
C LYS A 105 9.29 -22.27 6.89
N ALA A 106 8.75 -21.06 6.97
CA ALA A 106 7.98 -20.60 8.11
C ALA A 106 6.50 -20.57 7.73
N LYS A 107 5.90 -21.77 7.63
CA LYS A 107 4.47 -21.97 7.28
C LYS A 107 3.49 -21.11 8.07
N THR A 108 3.90 -20.55 9.21
CA THR A 108 3.09 -19.71 10.10
C THR A 108 3.34 -18.20 9.95
N ARG A 109 4.22 -17.74 9.05
CA ARG A 109 4.52 -16.32 8.85
C ARG A 109 4.02 -15.83 7.51
N ALA A 110 3.32 -14.71 7.54
CA ALA A 110 2.90 -14.00 6.35
C ALA A 110 3.23 -12.52 6.45
N LEU A 111 3.16 -11.86 5.30
CA LEU A 111 3.58 -10.49 5.09
C LEU A 111 2.61 -9.85 4.12
N LEU A 112 1.99 -8.75 4.53
CA LEU A 112 1.24 -7.87 3.64
C LEU A 112 2.20 -6.84 3.06
N TYR A 113 2.26 -6.74 1.74
CA TYR A 113 3.01 -5.72 1.01
C TYR A 113 2.07 -4.90 0.13
N GLY A 114 2.40 -3.62 -0.06
CA GLY A 114 1.74 -2.77 -1.05
C GLY A 114 2.75 -1.98 -1.86
N ASN A 115 2.69 -2.12 -3.18
CA ASN A 115 3.49 -1.45 -4.20
C ASN A 115 2.85 -0.12 -4.65
N PHE A 116 2.27 0.63 -3.71
CA PHE A 116 1.65 1.92 -3.98
C PHE A 116 1.95 2.93 -2.87
N GLN A 117 1.74 4.21 -3.20
CA GLN A 117 1.72 5.32 -2.26
C GLN A 117 0.37 6.01 -2.33
N ILE A 118 0.02 6.67 -1.23
CA ILE A 118 -1.15 7.53 -1.15
C ILE A 118 -0.68 8.96 -0.91
N TYR A 119 -1.15 9.87 -1.75
CA TYR A 119 -0.94 11.30 -1.62
C TYR A 119 -2.28 12.02 -1.49
N VAL A 120 -2.26 13.18 -0.83
CA VAL A 120 -3.38 14.12 -0.86
C VAL A 120 -2.88 15.45 -1.42
N TYR A 121 -3.47 15.87 -2.54
CA TYR A 121 -3.31 17.20 -3.11
C TYR A 121 -4.45 18.11 -2.65
N ASN A 122 -4.13 19.37 -2.33
CA ASN A 122 -5.11 20.39 -1.98
C ASN A 122 -5.04 21.55 -2.98
N LEU A 123 -6.19 21.88 -3.58
CA LEU A 123 -6.29 22.89 -4.64
C LEU A 123 -6.01 24.31 -4.11
N LYS A 124 -6.43 24.62 -2.87
CA LYS A 124 -6.32 25.97 -2.30
C LYS A 124 -4.87 26.43 -2.10
N ASN A 125 -4.00 25.52 -1.67
CA ASN A 125 -2.60 25.83 -1.37
C ASN A 125 -1.60 25.14 -2.31
N HIS A 126 -2.09 24.38 -3.28
CA HIS A 126 -1.31 23.62 -4.26
C HIS A 126 -0.28 22.66 -3.66
N ASN A 127 -0.42 22.30 -2.38
CA ASN A 127 0.49 21.39 -1.71
C ASN A 127 0.04 19.95 -1.92
N VAL A 128 1.01 19.06 -2.07
CA VAL A 128 0.82 17.63 -1.97
C VAL A 128 1.51 17.10 -0.73
N LYS A 129 0.84 16.22 0.00
CA LYS A 129 1.46 15.46 1.09
C LYS A 129 1.33 13.97 0.84
N THR A 130 2.42 13.25 1.06
CA THR A 130 2.38 11.79 1.13
C THR A 130 1.76 11.37 2.45
N VAL A 131 0.68 10.60 2.39
CA VAL A 131 -0.01 10.04 3.56
C VAL A 131 0.47 8.63 3.85
N ILE A 132 0.61 7.81 2.81
CA ILE A 132 1.18 6.46 2.87
C ILE A 132 2.32 6.39 1.87
N ASN A 133 3.51 6.01 2.33
CA ASN A 133 4.68 5.81 1.48
C ASN A 133 5.20 4.37 1.49
N LYS A 134 4.73 3.53 2.43
CA LYS A 134 5.10 2.12 2.57
C LYS A 134 3.93 1.34 3.18
N VAL A 135 3.58 0.22 2.56
CA VAL A 135 2.68 -0.78 3.13
C VAL A 135 3.49 -2.05 3.30
N TYR A 136 3.86 -2.33 4.56
CA TYR A 136 4.65 -3.49 4.92
C TYR A 136 4.30 -3.93 6.35
N MET A 137 3.68 -5.09 6.48
CA MET A 137 3.23 -5.61 7.77
C MET A 137 3.52 -7.11 7.85
N ILE A 138 4.30 -7.51 8.85
CA ILE A 138 4.65 -8.92 9.09
C ILE A 138 3.81 -9.44 10.26
N HIS A 139 3.27 -10.65 10.13
CA HIS A 139 2.56 -11.31 11.21
C HIS A 139 2.92 -12.80 11.32
N ARG A 140 2.95 -13.31 12.57
CA ARG A 140 3.11 -14.74 12.87
C ARG A 140 1.79 -15.30 13.38
N PHE A 141 1.22 -16.21 12.60
CA PHE A 141 -0.03 -16.91 12.90
C PHE A 141 0.23 -18.14 13.78
N LYS A 142 -0.80 -18.58 14.50
CA LYS A 142 -0.75 -19.85 15.26
C LYS A 142 -0.79 -21.06 14.35
N ASN A 143 -1.58 -20.97 13.28
CA ASN A 143 -1.81 -22.04 12.32
C ASN A 143 -1.03 -21.78 11.01
N PRO A 144 -0.69 -22.82 10.25
CA PRO A 144 -0.11 -22.68 8.92
C PRO A 144 -0.97 -21.79 8.02
N VAL A 145 -0.34 -20.81 7.38
CA VAL A 145 -0.89 -19.82 6.46
C VAL A 145 -1.29 -20.48 5.14
N PHE A 146 -0.43 -21.34 4.61
CA PHE A 146 -0.62 -22.04 3.33
C PHE A 146 -0.45 -23.56 3.48
N ASN A 147 -0.99 -24.33 2.53
CA ASN A 147 -0.82 -25.78 2.46
C ASN A 147 0.34 -26.19 1.52
N GLU A 148 0.61 -27.49 1.37
CA GLU A 148 1.70 -27.98 0.50
C GLU A 148 1.53 -27.60 -0.99
N SER A 149 0.31 -27.28 -1.43
CA SER A 149 0.02 -26.77 -2.78
C SER A 149 0.11 -25.25 -2.86
N TYR A 150 0.69 -24.61 -1.83
CA TYR A 150 0.84 -23.16 -1.68
C TYR A 150 -0.47 -22.37 -1.60
N ASN A 151 -1.64 -23.00 -1.47
CA ASN A 151 -2.90 -22.27 -1.34
C ASN A 151 -3.01 -21.67 0.07
N LEU A 152 -3.48 -20.41 0.15
CA LEU A 152 -3.85 -19.79 1.43
C LEU A 152 -5.00 -20.58 2.07
N VAL A 153 -4.74 -21.19 3.23
CA VAL A 153 -5.72 -22.01 3.95
C VAL A 153 -6.14 -21.38 5.28
N ASN A 154 -5.32 -20.48 5.83
CA ASN A 154 -5.66 -19.79 7.05
C ASN A 154 -6.53 -18.56 6.75
N LYS A 155 -7.83 -18.70 7.02
CA LYS A 155 -8.83 -17.65 6.81
C LYS A 155 -8.61 -16.40 7.68
N ASP A 156 -7.83 -16.51 8.76
CA ASP A 156 -7.53 -15.37 9.64
C ASP A 156 -6.54 -14.39 8.99
N VAL A 157 -5.78 -14.83 7.98
CA VAL A 157 -4.70 -14.04 7.37
C VAL A 157 -5.25 -12.85 6.61
N GLU A 158 -6.22 -13.08 5.72
CA GLU A 158 -6.82 -12.02 4.91
C GLU A 158 -7.51 -10.98 5.80
N LYS A 159 -8.30 -11.45 6.78
CA LYS A 159 -8.99 -10.59 7.73
C LYS A 159 -8.04 -9.73 8.55
N LEU A 160 -7.00 -10.33 9.14
CA LEU A 160 -6.04 -9.60 9.96
C LEU A 160 -5.33 -8.50 9.16
N PHE A 161 -4.90 -8.82 7.94
CA PHE A 161 -4.19 -7.85 7.10
C PHE A 161 -5.09 -6.77 6.52
N ALA A 162 -6.35 -7.09 6.19
CA ALA A 162 -7.35 -6.08 5.85
C ALA A 162 -7.55 -5.11 7.04
N ASP A 163 -7.83 -5.63 8.24
CA ASP A 163 -8.02 -4.82 9.44
C ASP A 163 -6.81 -3.93 9.74
N ASP A 164 -5.58 -4.45 9.60
CA ASP A 164 -4.37 -3.70 9.87
C ASP A 164 -4.09 -2.63 8.80
N LEU A 165 -4.42 -2.90 7.53
CA LEU A 165 -4.36 -1.91 6.46
C LEU A 165 -5.36 -0.78 6.69
N GLU A 166 -6.61 -1.09 7.03
CA GLU A 166 -7.64 -0.10 7.35
C GLU A 166 -7.21 0.79 8.53
N LYS A 167 -6.68 0.19 9.60
CA LYS A 167 -6.15 0.94 10.77
C LYS A 167 -5.00 1.86 10.39
N LEU A 168 -4.03 1.35 9.61
CA LEU A 168 -2.88 2.14 9.15
C LEU A 168 -3.34 3.38 8.39
N ILE A 169 -4.25 3.19 7.43
CA ILE A 169 -4.74 4.26 6.56
C ILE A 169 -5.58 5.24 7.35
N THR A 170 -6.54 4.76 8.14
CA THR A 170 -7.37 5.58 9.02
C THR A 170 -6.50 6.47 9.92
N LYS A 171 -5.49 5.89 10.57
CA LYS A 171 -4.56 6.63 11.44
C LYS A 171 -3.82 7.74 10.69
N LYS A 172 -3.34 7.44 9.48
CA LYS A 172 -2.53 8.37 8.68
C LYS A 172 -3.39 9.48 8.07
N MET A 173 -4.57 9.15 7.56
CA MET A 173 -5.55 10.10 7.05
C MET A 173 -6.11 11.00 8.17
N ASN A 174 -6.45 10.44 9.35
CA ASN A 174 -6.88 11.25 10.50
C ASN A 174 -5.81 12.27 10.89
N LYS A 175 -4.54 11.85 10.95
CA LYS A 175 -3.42 12.77 11.23
C LYS A 175 -3.26 13.86 10.18
N TYR A 176 -3.62 13.58 8.92
CA TYR A 176 -3.61 14.58 7.85
C TYR A 176 -4.70 15.63 8.08
N TYR A 177 -5.92 15.20 8.40
CA TYR A 177 -7.09 16.07 8.56
C TYR A 177 -7.22 16.75 9.93
N SER A 178 -6.49 16.29 10.95
CA SER A 178 -6.53 16.87 12.30
C SER A 178 -5.73 18.18 12.43
N LYS A 179 -5.68 19.02 11.40
CA LYS A 179 -4.92 20.29 11.37
C LYS A 179 -5.81 21.48 11.08
#